data_AF-A0A1G1PQ59-F1
#
_entry.id   AF-A0A1G1PQ59-F1
#
_cell.length_a   1.000
_cell.length_b   1.000
_cell.length_c   1.000
_cell.angle_alpha   90.00
_cell.angle_beta   90.00
_cell.angle_gamma   90.00
#
_symmetry.space_group_name_H-M   'P 1'
#
loop_
_entity.id
_entity.type
_entity.pdbx_description
1 polymer ?
#
loop_
_entity_poly.entity_id
_entity_poly.type
_entity_poly.pdbx_seq_one_letter_code
_entity_poly.pdbx_strand_id
1 'polypeptide(L)'
;MKGKNTIIFLSAIVILSFFCSLLRARQDDEIVLDRQISLSFETNGYKFYQGYPGKIGEPREAFLKLVAVKDKKQVILPSSNSLKGYVALKTHSDALEFVRLFTSIDTHYLFEGTHFIEVKDAGYDDPMKLRDDGHGGLLQGGGLSYGELTNKKFKELGLFEPKVQKVQNGFIIERCLVNYERDIIHSLETVRSDGEYSIKIKKIIAAKVGISLPIYE
;
A
#
# COMPACT_ATOMS: atom_id res chain seq x y z
N MET A 1 -16.81 -14.31 68.96
CA MET A 1 -16.96 -15.04 67.68
C MET A 1 -17.60 -14.12 66.65
N LYS A 2 -16.83 -13.63 65.67
CA LYS A 2 -17.26 -13.04 64.37
C LYS A 2 -16.03 -12.34 63.78
N GLY A 3 -15.44 -12.90 62.73
CA GLY A 3 -14.24 -12.29 62.14
C GLY A 3 -13.42 -13.15 61.18
N LYS A 4 -13.96 -14.26 60.66
CA LYS A 4 -13.22 -15.14 59.72
C LYS A 4 -13.87 -15.30 58.33
N ASN A 5 -15.08 -14.76 58.10
CA ASN A 5 -15.79 -14.96 56.82
C ASN A 5 -15.65 -13.80 55.82
N THR A 6 -15.13 -12.64 56.24
CA THR A 6 -15.08 -11.45 55.37
C THR A 6 -13.87 -11.47 54.42
N ILE A 7 -12.77 -12.12 54.81
CA ILE A 7 -11.52 -12.11 54.03
C ILE A 7 -11.62 -12.98 52.77
N ILE A 8 -12.37 -14.10 52.81
CA ILE A 8 -12.49 -15.03 51.69
C ILE A 8 -13.35 -14.43 50.55
N PHE A 9 -14.34 -13.60 50.88
CA PHE A 9 -15.21 -12.95 49.89
C PHE A 9 -14.50 -11.84 49.10
N LEU A 10 -13.57 -11.10 49.73
CA LEU A 10 -12.79 -10.06 49.05
C LEU A 10 -11.78 -10.63 48.05
N SER A 11 -11.15 -11.78 48.35
CA SER A 11 -10.21 -12.43 47.41
C SER A 11 -10.90 -12.97 46.15
N ALA A 12 -12.13 -13.47 46.25
CA ALA A 12 -12.86 -13.99 45.09
C ALA A 12 -13.31 -12.87 44.13
N ILE A 13 -13.64 -11.68 44.66
CA ILE A 13 -14.05 -10.51 43.86
C ILE A 13 -12.86 -9.90 43.11
N VAL A 14 -11.66 -9.90 43.70
CA VAL A 14 -10.44 -9.39 43.06
C VAL A 14 -9.97 -10.31 41.94
N ILE A 15 -10.09 -11.64 42.10
CA ILE A 15 -9.74 -12.59 41.03
C ILE A 15 -10.74 -12.52 39.88
N LEU A 16 -12.03 -12.34 40.17
CA LEU A 16 -13.08 -12.21 39.15
C LEU A 16 -12.99 -10.87 38.39
N SER A 17 -12.61 -9.78 39.05
CA SER A 17 -12.39 -8.49 38.39
C SER A 17 -11.12 -8.47 37.54
N PHE A 18 -10.06 -9.19 37.95
CA PHE A 18 -8.87 -9.40 37.12
C PHE A 18 -9.17 -10.28 35.91
N PHE A 19 -9.99 -11.33 36.05
CA PHE A 19 -10.43 -12.15 34.91
C PHE A 19 -11.35 -11.40 33.95
N CYS A 20 -12.26 -10.54 34.45
CA CYS A 20 -13.11 -9.71 33.61
C CYS A 20 -12.32 -8.61 32.86
N SER A 21 -11.25 -8.08 33.45
CA SER A 21 -10.38 -7.11 32.76
C SER A 21 -9.44 -7.81 31.77
N LEU A 22 -8.99 -9.04 32.04
CA LEU A 22 -8.25 -9.87 31.08
C LEU A 22 -9.11 -10.31 29.88
N LEU A 23 -10.41 -10.55 30.10
CA LEU A 23 -11.38 -10.88 29.03
C LEU A 23 -11.82 -9.64 28.22
N ARG A 24 -11.84 -8.45 28.82
CA ARG A 24 -12.15 -7.18 28.11
C ARG A 24 -10.99 -6.64 27.27
N ALA A 25 -9.76 -7.08 27.53
CA ALA A 25 -8.58 -6.68 26.77
C ALA A 25 -8.36 -7.49 25.48
N ARG A 26 -9.30 -8.39 25.13
CA ARG A 26 -9.23 -9.23 23.93
C ARG A 26 -10.50 -9.15 23.10
N GLN A 27 -11.02 -7.93 22.93
CA GLN A 27 -11.81 -7.64 21.76
C GLN A 27 -10.78 -7.36 20.67
N ASP A 28 -10.25 -8.42 20.06
CA ASP A 28 -9.52 -8.30 18.80
C ASP A 28 -10.51 -7.59 17.87
N ASP A 29 -10.28 -6.29 17.58
CA ASP A 29 -11.12 -5.54 16.67
C ASP A 29 -11.19 -6.34 15.36
N GLU A 30 -12.37 -6.89 15.08
CA GLU A 30 -12.57 -7.76 13.93
C GLU A 30 -12.13 -7.01 12.68
N ILE A 31 -11.16 -7.57 11.96
CA ILE A 31 -10.69 -7.00 10.70
C ILE A 31 -11.76 -7.31 9.66
N VAL A 32 -12.38 -6.27 9.14
CA VAL A 32 -13.33 -6.37 8.03
C VAL A 32 -12.53 -6.40 6.74
N LEU A 33 -12.76 -7.43 5.94
CA LEU A 33 -12.17 -7.57 4.60
C LEU A 33 -13.12 -6.98 3.58
N ASP A 34 -12.59 -6.16 2.68
CA ASP A 34 -13.35 -5.51 1.61
C ASP A 34 -13.07 -6.19 0.27
N ARG A 35 -11.98 -5.80 -0.39
CA ARG A 35 -11.62 -6.30 -1.72
C ARG A 35 -10.34 -7.13 -1.69
N GLN A 36 -10.33 -8.27 -2.38
CA GLN A 36 -9.10 -9.04 -2.59
C GLN A 36 -8.18 -8.33 -3.60
N ILE A 37 -6.89 -8.24 -3.27
CA ILE A 37 -5.84 -7.76 -4.17
C ILE A 37 -5.21 -8.99 -4.82
N SER A 38 -5.31 -9.08 -6.14
CA SER A 38 -4.68 -10.15 -6.91
C SER A 38 -3.23 -9.76 -7.22
N LEU A 39 -2.29 -10.62 -6.86
CA LEU A 39 -0.86 -10.47 -7.12
C LEU A 39 -0.41 -11.62 -8.00
N SER A 40 0.44 -11.35 -9.00
CA SER A 40 0.92 -12.39 -9.90
C SER A 40 2.11 -13.18 -9.33
N PHE A 41 2.88 -12.57 -8.42
CA PHE A 41 4.03 -13.21 -7.78
C PHE A 41 3.64 -14.12 -6.62
N GLU A 42 4.57 -14.99 -6.21
CA GLU A 42 4.33 -15.96 -5.13
C GLU A 42 4.15 -15.27 -3.78
N THR A 43 3.10 -15.66 -3.06
CA THR A 43 2.67 -15.04 -1.79
C THR A 43 2.87 -15.95 -0.58
N ASN A 44 3.73 -16.98 -0.67
CA ASN A 44 3.97 -17.95 0.42
C ASN A 44 2.69 -18.55 1.05
N GLY A 45 1.62 -18.66 0.24
CA GLY A 45 0.30 -19.16 0.65
C GLY A 45 -0.62 -18.13 1.31
N TYR A 46 -0.25 -16.85 1.35
CA TYR A 46 -1.11 -15.76 1.81
C TYR A 46 -2.03 -15.25 0.69
N LYS A 47 -3.22 -14.80 1.07
CA LYS A 47 -4.09 -13.96 0.23
C LYS A 47 -4.07 -12.54 0.77
N PHE A 48 -4.07 -11.56 -0.12
CA PHE A 48 -4.03 -10.15 0.26
C PHE A 48 -5.37 -9.47 0.01
N TYR A 49 -5.78 -8.64 0.94
CA TYR A 49 -7.05 -7.92 0.91
C TYR A 49 -6.84 -6.46 1.31
N GLN A 50 -7.71 -5.59 0.82
CA GLN A 50 -8.02 -4.33 1.47
C GLN A 50 -8.90 -4.64 2.69
N GLY A 51 -8.60 -4.03 3.82
CA GLY A 51 -9.40 -4.19 5.03
C GLY A 51 -9.11 -3.12 6.07
N TYR A 52 -9.86 -3.15 7.15
CA TYR A 52 -9.75 -2.16 8.23
C TYR A 52 -10.20 -2.76 9.58
N PRO A 53 -9.69 -2.25 10.71
CA PRO A 53 -10.16 -2.67 12.02
C PRO A 53 -11.51 -2.02 12.36
N GLY A 54 -12.51 -2.83 12.74
CA GLY A 54 -13.74 -2.35 13.39
C GLY A 54 -14.71 -1.56 12.51
N LYS A 55 -15.37 -0.54 13.09
CA LYS A 55 -16.34 0.33 12.38
C LYS A 55 -15.69 1.66 12.03
N ILE A 56 -15.74 2.03 10.75
CA ILE A 56 -15.12 3.25 10.22
C ILE A 56 -16.15 4.34 9.93
N GLY A 57 -15.71 5.60 10.01
CA GLY A 57 -16.41 6.75 9.45
C GLY A 57 -16.06 6.94 7.97
N GLU A 58 -16.68 7.94 7.33
CA GLU A 58 -16.33 8.36 5.96
C GLU A 58 -15.27 9.49 6.03
N PRO A 59 -14.29 9.56 5.09
CA PRO A 59 -14.09 8.67 3.95
C PRO A 59 -13.39 7.35 4.32
N ARG A 60 -13.79 6.25 3.68
CA ARG A 60 -13.32 4.90 4.04
C ARG A 60 -11.85 4.68 3.71
N GLU A 61 -11.36 5.31 2.65
CA GLU A 61 -10.00 5.17 2.13
C GLU A 61 -8.94 5.52 3.18
N ALA A 62 -9.23 6.48 4.06
CA ALA A 62 -8.34 6.88 5.16
C ALA A 62 -8.07 5.75 6.17
N PHE A 63 -8.96 4.75 6.23
CA PHE A 63 -8.89 3.63 7.16
C PHE A 63 -8.45 2.31 6.51
N LEU A 64 -8.44 2.24 5.17
CA LEU A 64 -8.08 1.03 4.45
C LEU A 64 -6.58 0.72 4.61
N LYS A 65 -6.29 -0.56 4.85
CA LYS A 65 -4.96 -1.11 5.00
C LYS A 65 -4.82 -2.39 4.19
N LEU A 66 -3.57 -2.76 3.91
CA LEU A 66 -3.29 -4.09 3.37
C LEU A 66 -3.41 -5.14 4.49
N VAL A 67 -4.14 -6.21 4.21
CA VAL A 67 -4.34 -7.34 5.14
C VAL A 67 -3.88 -8.63 4.47
N ALA A 68 -2.98 -9.38 5.13
CA ALA A 68 -2.58 -10.72 4.73
C ALA A 68 -3.39 -11.78 5.49
N VAL A 69 -3.92 -12.75 4.75
CA VAL A 69 -4.78 -13.80 5.29
C VAL A 69 -4.23 -15.18 4.95
N LYS A 70 -4.02 -16.02 5.97
CA LYS A 70 -3.62 -17.43 5.83
C LYS A 70 -4.17 -18.26 6.99
N ASP A 71 -4.76 -19.41 6.70
CA ASP A 71 -5.31 -20.32 7.71
C ASP A 71 -6.21 -19.65 8.76
N LYS A 72 -7.11 -18.76 8.30
CA LYS A 72 -8.02 -17.92 9.11
C LYS A 72 -7.33 -16.86 9.98
N LYS A 73 -6.01 -16.77 9.98
CA LYS A 73 -5.27 -15.67 10.62
C LYS A 73 -5.22 -14.47 9.68
N GLN A 74 -5.48 -13.30 10.23
CA GLN A 74 -5.43 -12.02 9.52
C GLN A 74 -4.35 -11.14 10.15
N VAL A 75 -3.56 -10.46 9.32
CA VAL A 75 -2.48 -9.57 9.77
C VAL A 75 -2.53 -8.30 8.94
N ILE A 76 -2.66 -7.15 9.61
CA ILE A 76 -2.52 -5.84 8.97
C ILE A 76 -1.05 -5.59 8.66
N LEU A 77 -0.76 -5.16 7.44
CA LEU A 77 0.57 -4.83 6.94
C LEU A 77 0.65 -3.31 6.71
N PRO A 78 1.05 -2.53 7.73
CA PRO A 78 0.94 -1.07 7.67
C PRO A 78 1.95 -0.40 6.74
N SER A 79 3.03 -1.08 6.35
CA SER A 79 4.10 -0.48 5.55
C SER A 79 4.61 -1.45 4.48
N SER A 80 5.30 -0.91 3.47
CA SER A 80 5.94 -1.72 2.42
C SER A 80 6.88 -2.79 2.98
N ASN A 81 7.63 -2.48 4.04
CA ASN A 81 8.53 -3.43 4.70
C ASN A 81 7.81 -4.51 5.53
N SER A 82 6.52 -4.33 5.85
CA SER A 82 5.72 -5.34 6.54
C SER A 82 5.45 -6.56 5.65
N LEU A 83 5.66 -6.48 4.34
CA LEU A 83 5.53 -7.60 3.40
C LEU A 83 6.69 -8.60 3.46
N LYS A 84 7.77 -8.31 4.21
CA LYS A 84 8.91 -9.20 4.34
C LYS A 84 8.50 -10.58 4.86
N GLY A 85 8.83 -11.62 4.10
CA GLY A 85 8.52 -13.02 4.39
C GLY A 85 7.12 -13.47 3.93
N TYR A 86 6.25 -12.54 3.52
CA TYR A 86 4.92 -12.86 2.98
C TYR A 86 4.94 -13.11 1.47
N VAL A 87 6.02 -12.76 0.79
CA VAL A 87 6.15 -12.83 -0.66
C VAL A 87 7.47 -13.51 -1.06
N ALA A 88 7.53 -14.01 -2.29
CA ALA A 88 8.74 -14.56 -2.89
C ALA A 88 8.87 -14.06 -4.35
N LEU A 89 9.79 -13.12 -4.56
CA LEU A 89 9.99 -12.44 -5.84
C LEU A 89 11.12 -13.11 -6.63
N LYS A 90 10.83 -13.58 -7.85
CA LYS A 90 11.74 -14.39 -8.69
C LYS A 90 12.09 -13.70 -10.00
N THR A 91 11.17 -12.90 -10.55
CA THR A 91 11.30 -12.26 -11.85
C THR A 91 11.40 -10.73 -11.76
N HIS A 92 11.82 -10.09 -12.85
CA HIS A 92 11.79 -8.63 -12.96
C HIS A 92 10.37 -8.08 -12.87
N SER A 93 9.39 -8.81 -13.42
CA SER A 93 7.97 -8.43 -13.36
C SER A 93 7.46 -8.46 -11.93
N ASP A 94 7.81 -9.51 -11.16
CA ASP A 94 7.42 -9.64 -9.75
C ASP A 94 7.91 -8.44 -8.95
N ALA A 95 9.18 -8.06 -9.14
CA ALA A 95 9.78 -6.94 -8.43
C ALA A 95 9.11 -5.61 -8.79
N LEU A 96 8.78 -5.40 -10.06
CA LEU A 96 8.10 -4.20 -10.52
C LEU A 96 6.65 -4.14 -10.02
N GLU A 97 5.91 -5.24 -10.08
CA GLU A 97 4.55 -5.33 -9.54
C GLU A 97 4.56 -5.09 -8.02
N PHE A 98 5.51 -5.70 -7.30
CA PHE A 98 5.70 -5.52 -5.87
C PHE A 98 5.89 -4.04 -5.51
N VAL A 99 6.75 -3.32 -6.24
CA VAL A 99 6.95 -1.89 -5.95
C VAL A 99 5.81 -0.98 -6.38
N ARG A 100 4.97 -1.45 -7.30
CA ARG A 100 3.76 -0.75 -7.72
C ARG A 100 2.64 -0.85 -6.69
N LEU A 101 2.65 -1.83 -5.79
CA LEU A 101 1.65 -1.90 -4.70
C LEU A 101 1.63 -0.65 -3.83
N PHE A 102 2.78 -0.03 -3.60
CA PHE A 102 2.89 1.13 -2.73
C PHE A 102 3.06 2.45 -3.49
N THR A 103 2.97 2.45 -4.83
CA THR A 103 3.04 3.67 -5.65
C THR A 103 1.94 3.78 -6.70
N SER A 104 1.09 2.76 -6.84
CA SER A 104 -0.07 2.83 -7.73
C SER A 104 -1.19 3.60 -7.06
N ILE A 105 -1.94 4.35 -7.85
CA ILE A 105 -3.05 5.16 -7.34
C ILE A 105 -4.10 4.31 -6.60
N ASP A 106 -4.31 3.08 -7.07
CA ASP A 106 -5.33 2.18 -6.54
C ASP A 106 -4.97 1.54 -5.20
N THR A 107 -3.70 1.58 -4.79
CA THR A 107 -3.19 0.79 -3.66
C THR A 107 -2.23 1.52 -2.73
N HIS A 108 -1.64 2.64 -3.15
CA HIS A 108 -0.69 3.39 -2.31
C HIS A 108 -1.29 3.82 -0.95
N TYR A 109 -2.57 4.20 -0.91
CA TYR A 109 -3.24 4.62 0.34
C TYR A 109 -3.35 3.50 1.39
N LEU A 110 -3.13 2.23 1.01
CA LEU A 110 -3.15 1.09 1.94
C LEU A 110 -1.93 1.03 2.87
N PHE A 111 -0.91 1.84 2.59
CA PHE A 111 0.38 1.83 3.28
C PHE A 111 0.67 3.19 3.92
N GLU A 112 1.23 3.14 5.11
CA GLU A 112 1.70 4.32 5.83
C GLU A 112 3.06 4.76 5.31
N GLY A 113 3.27 6.08 5.23
CA GLY A 113 4.55 6.67 4.84
C GLY A 113 4.90 6.56 3.35
N THR A 114 3.98 6.07 2.51
CA THR A 114 4.16 6.07 1.05
C THR A 114 3.72 7.40 0.48
N HIS A 115 4.70 8.22 0.09
CA HIS A 115 4.48 9.59 -0.39
C HIS A 115 4.75 9.74 -1.89
N PHE A 116 4.71 8.65 -2.64
CA PHE A 116 5.14 8.63 -4.04
C PHE A 116 4.14 7.90 -4.92
N ILE A 117 3.85 8.47 -6.08
CA ILE A 117 3.09 7.83 -7.16
C ILE A 117 4.02 7.58 -8.35
N GLU A 118 3.85 6.45 -9.04
CA GLU A 118 4.61 6.17 -10.26
C GLU A 118 4.20 7.14 -11.39
N VAL A 119 5.19 7.72 -12.07
CA VAL A 119 4.94 8.52 -13.28
C VAL A 119 5.05 7.65 -14.51
N LYS A 120 4.02 7.65 -15.37
CA LYS A 120 3.94 6.82 -16.57
C LYS A 120 3.78 7.65 -17.84
N ASP A 121 4.33 7.14 -18.93
CA ASP A 121 4.05 7.65 -20.27
C ASP A 121 2.68 7.13 -20.72
N ALA A 122 1.76 8.04 -21.07
CA ALA A 122 0.45 7.68 -21.60
C ALA A 122 0.55 7.03 -23.00
N GLY A 123 1.66 7.23 -23.72
CA GLY A 123 1.91 6.66 -25.04
C GLY A 123 1.29 7.44 -26.20
N TYR A 124 0.64 8.58 -25.93
CA TYR A 124 0.05 9.44 -26.94
C TYR A 124 0.16 10.93 -26.57
N ASP A 125 0.15 11.77 -27.61
CA ASP A 125 0.30 13.24 -27.50
C ASP A 125 -1.03 14.00 -27.66
N ASP A 126 -2.09 13.29 -28.06
CA ASP A 126 -3.34 13.91 -28.51
C ASP A 126 -4.37 14.04 -27.37
N PRO A 127 -4.68 15.27 -26.91
CA PRO A 127 -5.69 15.49 -25.90
C PRO A 127 -7.14 15.28 -26.37
N MET A 128 -7.40 15.05 -27.66
CA MET A 128 -8.70 14.58 -28.14
C MET A 128 -8.84 13.06 -28.03
N LYS A 129 -7.74 12.29 -28.05
CA LYS A 129 -7.77 10.85 -27.70
C LYS A 129 -7.81 10.62 -26.20
N LEU A 130 -7.40 11.63 -25.43
CA LEU A 130 -7.85 11.80 -24.06
C LEU A 130 -9.35 12.15 -24.02
N ARG A 131 -10.25 11.82 -24.95
CA ARG A 131 -11.70 12.05 -24.76
C ARG A 131 -12.40 11.04 -25.64
N ASP A 132 -13.03 10.05 -25.03
CA ASP A 132 -14.12 9.25 -25.61
C ASP A 132 -13.75 7.96 -26.37
N ASP A 133 -14.09 6.82 -25.76
CA ASP A 133 -14.60 5.65 -26.47
C ASP A 133 -15.72 4.94 -25.67
N GLY A 134 -16.64 5.71 -25.08
CA GLY A 134 -18.06 5.32 -24.84
C GLY A 134 -18.47 3.99 -24.19
N HIS A 135 -17.58 3.04 -23.87
CA HIS A 135 -17.95 1.68 -23.44
C HIS A 135 -16.87 1.05 -22.53
N GLY A 136 -16.87 1.43 -21.26
CA GLY A 136 -16.06 0.77 -20.23
C GLY A 136 -16.29 1.40 -18.86
N GLY A 137 -16.64 0.58 -17.87
CA GLY A 137 -17.08 1.03 -16.55
C GLY A 137 -16.08 1.93 -15.81
N LEU A 138 -16.64 2.95 -15.14
CA LEU A 138 -16.06 3.66 -13.98
C LEU A 138 -14.66 4.29 -14.13
N LEU A 139 -14.33 4.90 -15.26
CA LEU A 139 -13.50 6.12 -15.35
C LEU A 139 -13.85 6.85 -16.66
N GLN A 140 -15.11 7.32 -16.79
CA GLN A 140 -15.53 8.08 -17.97
C GLN A 140 -15.06 9.53 -17.87
N GLY A 141 -14.01 9.82 -18.63
CA GLY A 141 -13.44 11.14 -18.80
C GLY A 141 -12.06 10.91 -19.36
N GLY A 142 -11.97 10.73 -20.68
CA GLY A 142 -10.67 10.66 -21.32
C GLY A 142 -9.84 11.83 -20.79
N GLY A 143 -8.64 11.54 -20.38
CA GLY A 143 -7.87 12.44 -19.56
C GLY A 143 -6.69 11.64 -19.09
N LEU A 144 -5.58 12.31 -18.81
CA LEU A 144 -4.45 11.61 -18.23
C LEU A 144 -4.92 11.09 -16.88
N SER A 145 -4.72 9.80 -16.61
CA SER A 145 -4.95 9.28 -15.27
C SER A 145 -3.92 9.88 -14.31
N TYR A 146 -4.18 9.78 -13.02
CA TYR A 146 -3.22 10.23 -12.01
C TYR A 146 -1.86 9.56 -12.21
N GLY A 147 -0.80 10.37 -12.24
CA GLY A 147 0.57 9.91 -12.52
C GLY A 147 0.91 9.72 -14.00
N GLU A 148 -0.02 9.94 -14.94
CA GLU A 148 0.29 9.85 -16.37
C GLU A 148 0.66 11.21 -16.98
N LEU A 149 1.56 11.17 -17.97
CA LEU A 149 1.95 12.32 -18.78
C LEU A 149 1.83 11.98 -20.26
N THR A 150 1.56 12.98 -21.11
CA THR A 150 1.69 12.78 -22.57
C THR A 150 3.11 12.39 -22.94
N ASN A 151 3.27 11.65 -24.03
CA ASN A 151 4.57 11.18 -24.50
C ASN A 151 5.58 12.33 -24.68
N LYS A 152 5.13 13.45 -25.26
CA LYS A 152 5.88 14.69 -25.39
C LYS A 152 6.33 15.21 -24.04
N LYS A 153 5.44 15.34 -23.05
CA LYS A 153 5.81 15.89 -21.75
C LYS A 153 6.73 14.96 -20.96
N PHE A 154 6.50 13.66 -21.05
CA PHE A 154 7.35 12.63 -20.46
C PHE A 154 8.79 12.72 -20.99
N LYS A 155 8.94 12.85 -22.31
CA LYS A 155 10.25 13.05 -22.95
C LYS A 155 10.88 14.41 -22.65
N GLU A 156 10.11 15.50 -22.70
CA GLU A 156 10.59 16.86 -22.39
C GLU A 156 11.17 16.97 -20.98
N LEU A 157 10.55 16.27 -20.02
CA LEU A 157 11.02 16.22 -18.63
C LEU A 157 12.19 15.23 -18.44
N GLY A 158 12.65 14.56 -19.50
CA GLY A 158 13.75 13.58 -19.43
C GLY A 158 13.40 12.35 -18.59
N LEU A 159 12.12 11.97 -18.55
CA LEU A 159 11.66 10.78 -17.84
C LEU A 159 11.96 9.53 -18.64
N PHE A 160 11.94 8.39 -17.96
CA PHE A 160 12.28 7.11 -18.55
C PHE A 160 11.42 6.00 -17.94
N GLU A 161 11.18 4.97 -18.74
CA GLU A 161 10.48 3.76 -18.31
C GLU A 161 11.26 3.02 -17.21
N PRO A 162 10.58 2.36 -16.26
CA PRO A 162 11.23 1.63 -15.18
C PRO A 162 12.27 0.63 -15.69
N LYS A 163 13.44 0.63 -15.06
CA LYS A 163 14.54 -0.30 -15.34
C LYS A 163 14.69 -1.23 -14.14
N VAL A 164 14.69 -2.53 -14.39
CA VAL A 164 14.85 -3.55 -13.35
C VAL A 164 16.11 -4.35 -13.61
N GLN A 165 16.98 -4.44 -12.61
CA GLN A 165 18.19 -5.25 -12.63
C GLN A 165 18.09 -6.34 -11.54
N LYS A 166 18.41 -7.58 -11.90
CA LYS A 166 18.52 -8.67 -10.93
C LYS A 166 19.90 -8.63 -10.27
N VAL A 167 19.92 -8.75 -8.95
CA VAL A 167 21.13 -8.87 -8.11
C VAL A 167 21.05 -10.14 -7.28
N GLN A 168 22.13 -10.50 -6.58
CA GLN A 168 22.26 -11.81 -5.92
C GLN A 168 21.07 -12.17 -5.00
N ASN A 169 20.55 -11.21 -4.24
CA ASN A 169 19.49 -11.42 -3.24
C ASN A 169 18.22 -10.59 -3.52
N GLY A 170 17.98 -10.22 -4.78
CA GLY A 170 16.81 -9.44 -5.14
C GLY A 170 16.99 -8.62 -6.40
N PHE A 171 16.51 -7.37 -6.36
CA PHE A 171 16.37 -6.51 -7.51
C PHE A 171 16.71 -5.06 -7.16
N ILE A 172 17.28 -4.37 -8.13
CA ILE A 172 17.44 -2.92 -8.13
C ILE A 172 16.49 -2.37 -9.19
N ILE A 173 15.70 -1.38 -8.83
CA ILE A 173 14.71 -0.74 -9.70
C ILE A 173 15.05 0.74 -9.79
N GLU A 174 15.16 1.26 -11.01
CA GLU A 174 15.25 2.69 -11.28
C GLU A 174 13.99 3.15 -11.98
N ARG A 175 13.33 4.19 -11.44
CA ARG A 175 12.12 4.74 -12.04
C ARG A 175 11.91 6.21 -11.68
N CYS A 176 10.92 6.81 -12.33
CA CYS A 176 10.44 8.15 -12.04
C CYS A 176 9.17 8.08 -11.18
N LEU A 177 9.20 8.78 -10.05
CA LEU A 177 8.03 8.93 -9.18
C LEU A 177 7.70 10.40 -9.02
N VAL A 178 6.50 10.70 -8.53
CA VAL A 178 6.07 12.04 -8.13
C VAL A 178 5.69 12.03 -6.66
N ASN A 179 6.14 13.03 -5.90
CA ASN A 179 5.78 13.17 -4.48
C ASN A 179 4.55 14.09 -4.28
N TYR A 180 4.05 14.22 -3.04
CA TYR A 180 2.92 15.11 -2.74
C TYR A 180 3.19 16.61 -2.97
N GLU A 181 4.46 17.03 -2.94
CA GLU A 181 4.86 18.39 -3.33
C GLU A 181 4.85 18.59 -4.86
N ARG A 182 4.49 17.53 -5.59
CA ARG A 182 4.47 17.43 -7.04
C ARG A 182 5.85 17.58 -7.66
N ASP A 183 6.88 17.11 -6.98
CA ASP A 183 8.22 17.00 -7.55
C ASP A 183 8.38 15.64 -8.20
N ILE A 184 8.95 15.63 -9.42
CA ILE A 184 9.39 14.38 -10.04
C ILE A 184 10.75 14.01 -9.48
N ILE A 185 10.86 12.78 -8.98
CA ILE A 185 12.07 12.20 -8.44
C ILE A 185 12.55 11.05 -9.31
N HIS A 186 13.87 10.93 -9.44
CA HIS A 186 14.52 9.70 -9.88
C HIS A 186 14.76 8.84 -8.63
N SER A 187 14.09 7.70 -8.53
CA SER A 187 14.30 6.73 -7.46
C SER A 187 15.30 5.65 -7.87
N LEU A 188 16.09 5.21 -6.89
CA LEU A 188 16.78 3.92 -6.90
C LEU A 188 16.23 3.10 -5.75
N GLU A 189 15.53 2.03 -6.09
CA GLU A 189 14.82 1.16 -5.17
C GLU A 189 15.52 -0.19 -5.09
N THR A 190 15.65 -0.71 -3.88
CA THR A 190 16.20 -2.05 -3.64
C THR A 190 15.10 -2.91 -3.04
N VAL A 191 14.82 -4.03 -3.69
CA VAL A 191 13.81 -5.01 -3.28
C VAL A 191 14.52 -6.35 -3.10
N ARG A 192 14.44 -6.95 -1.92
CA ARG A 192 14.95 -8.30 -1.70
C ARG A 192 13.93 -9.34 -2.15
N SER A 193 14.39 -10.53 -2.47
CA SER A 193 13.52 -11.62 -2.93
C SER A 193 12.44 -12.03 -1.91
N ASP A 194 12.59 -11.69 -0.64
CA ASP A 194 11.62 -11.93 0.43
C ASP A 194 10.66 -10.74 0.69
N GLY A 195 10.77 -9.64 -0.06
CA GLY A 195 9.90 -8.47 0.08
C GLY A 195 10.42 -7.37 1.01
N GLU A 196 11.68 -7.44 1.48
CA GLU A 196 12.32 -6.28 2.13
C GLU A 196 12.56 -5.17 1.09
N TYR A 197 12.24 -3.92 1.44
CA TYR A 197 12.22 -2.79 0.51
C TYR A 197 12.89 -1.53 1.07
N SER A 198 13.62 -0.84 0.20
CA SER A 198 14.13 0.50 0.48
C SER A 198 14.16 1.36 -0.78
N ILE A 199 14.01 2.67 -0.59
CA ILE A 199 14.07 3.67 -1.65
C ILE A 199 15.13 4.72 -1.32
N LYS A 200 15.91 5.08 -2.34
CA LYS A 200 16.84 6.20 -2.30
C LYS A 200 16.52 7.17 -3.42
N ILE A 201 16.33 8.44 -3.07
CA ILE A 201 16.19 9.51 -4.06
C ILE A 201 17.58 9.80 -4.64
N LYS A 202 17.72 9.69 -5.96
CA LYS A 202 18.97 10.00 -6.68
C LYS A 202 19.07 11.48 -7.03
N LYS A 203 17.97 12.05 -7.52
CA LYS A 203 17.84 13.45 -7.90
C LYS A 203 16.37 13.84 -7.99
N ILE A 204 16.12 15.14 -7.88
CA ILE A 204 14.87 15.76 -8.30
C ILE A 204 15.03 16.13 -9.79
N ILE A 205 14.13 15.65 -10.63
CA ILE A 205 14.12 15.89 -12.08
C ILE A 205 13.41 17.20 -12.40
N ALA A 206 12.26 17.43 -11.78
CA ALA A 206 11.45 18.63 -11.99
C ALA A 206 10.73 18.98 -10.70
N ALA A 207 10.76 20.26 -10.34
CA ALA A 207 10.02 20.75 -9.18
C ALA A 207 8.61 21.17 -9.59
N LYS A 208 7.60 20.83 -8.78
CA LYS A 208 6.20 21.27 -8.94
C LYS A 208 5.63 21.05 -10.34
N VAL A 209 5.69 19.82 -10.81
CA VAL A 209 5.00 19.42 -12.03
C VAL A 209 3.49 19.57 -11.86
N GLY A 210 2.81 20.02 -12.91
CA GLY A 210 1.35 20.15 -12.94
C GLY A 210 0.61 18.80 -12.95
N ILE A 211 1.20 17.75 -12.38
CA ILE A 211 0.56 16.44 -12.22
C ILE A 211 -0.42 16.53 -11.06
N SER A 212 -1.67 16.24 -11.34
CA SER A 212 -2.67 16.04 -10.29
C SER A 212 -2.30 14.79 -9.49
N LEU A 213 -2.49 14.85 -8.18
CA LEU A 213 -2.44 13.71 -7.28
C LEU A 213 -3.73 13.70 -6.46
N PRO A 214 -4.31 12.54 -6.17
CA PRO A 214 -5.41 12.45 -5.23
C PRO A 214 -4.90 12.84 -3.85
N ILE A 215 -5.73 13.57 -3.12
CA ILE A 215 -5.49 13.93 -1.73
C ILE A 215 -6.52 13.14 -0.93
N TYR A 216 -6.04 12.23 -0.09
CA TYR A 216 -6.86 11.52 0.88
C TYR A 216 -6.62 12.21 2.23
N GLU A 217 -7.57 13.05 2.65
CA GLU A 217 -7.57 13.70 3.96
C GLU A 217 -8.30 12.86 5.01
#